data_AF-A0A8I3Q5P8-F1
#
_entry.id   AF-A0A8I3Q5P8-F1
#
_cell.length_a   1.000
_cell.length_b   1.000
_cell.length_c   1.000
_cell.angle_alpha   90.00
_cell.angle_beta   90.00
_cell.angle_gamma   90.00
#
_symmetry.space_group_name_H-M   'P 1'
#
loop_
_entity.id
_entity.type
_entity.pdbx_description
1 polymer ?
#
loop_
_entity_poly.entity_id
_entity_poly.type
_entity_poly.pdbx_seq_one_letter_code
_entity_poly.pdbx_strand_id
1 'polypeptide(L)'
;MAVAKELLQMDLYALLGIEEKAADKEVKKAYRQKALSCHPDKNPDNPRAAELFHQLSQALEVLTDTAARAAYDKVRKAKKQAAERTQKLDERRKKVKLDLEARERQAQAHGSDDEEESRSTRTLEQEVAGP
;
A
#
# COMPACT_ATOMS: atom_id res chain seq x y z
N MET A 1 -26.24 5.53 1.83
CA MET A 1 -25.36 4.89 0.81
C MET A 1 -23.88 5.27 0.97
N ALA A 2 -23.51 6.50 1.36
CA ALA A 2 -22.09 6.88 1.57
C ALA A 2 -21.41 6.16 2.75
N VAL A 3 -22.12 6.02 3.88
CA VAL A 3 -21.64 5.38 5.11
C VAL A 3 -21.18 3.93 4.90
N ALA A 4 -21.94 3.14 4.12
CA ALA A 4 -21.60 1.75 3.83
C ALA A 4 -20.30 1.62 3.01
N LYS A 5 -19.98 2.62 2.16
CA LYS A 5 -18.75 2.65 1.37
C LYS A 5 -17.53 2.95 2.24
N GLU A 6 -17.68 3.82 3.24
CA GLU A 6 -16.64 4.13 4.23
C GLU A 6 -16.29 2.92 5.08
N LEU A 7 -17.29 2.17 5.56
CA LEU A 7 -17.05 0.96 6.35
C LEU A 7 -16.25 -0.11 5.58
N LEU A 8 -16.45 -0.22 4.27
CA LEU A 8 -15.66 -1.13 3.42
C LEU A 8 -14.23 -0.64 3.17
N GLN A 9 -13.91 0.62 3.47
CA GLN A 9 -12.58 1.21 3.35
C GLN A 9 -11.84 1.23 4.68
N MET A 10 -12.55 1.34 5.80
CA MET A 10 -11.99 1.34 7.14
C MET A 10 -11.66 -0.08 7.62
N ASP A 11 -10.69 -0.19 8.53
CA ASP A 11 -10.40 -1.44 9.21
C ASP A 11 -11.24 -1.54 10.50
N LEU A 12 -12.37 -2.23 10.42
CA LEU A 12 -13.30 -2.42 11.54
C LEU A 12 -12.68 -3.18 12.73
N TYR A 13 -11.73 -4.10 12.46
CA TYR A 13 -11.03 -4.85 13.50
C TYR A 13 -10.06 -3.94 14.24
N ALA A 14 -9.29 -3.12 13.51
CA ALA A 14 -8.42 -2.12 14.11
C ALA A 14 -9.22 -1.04 14.88
N LEU A 15 -10.38 -0.65 14.36
CA LEU A 15 -11.28 0.30 15.03
C LEU A 15 -11.75 -0.23 16.38
N LEU A 16 -12.04 -1.54 16.51
CA LEU A 16 -12.36 -2.17 17.78
C LEU A 16 -11.11 -2.57 18.59
N GLY A 17 -9.92 -2.58 17.98
CA GLY A 17 -8.67 -2.99 18.62
C GLY A 17 -8.60 -4.49 18.87
N ILE A 18 -9.14 -5.29 17.94
CA ILE A 18 -9.20 -6.75 18.02
C ILE A 18 -8.53 -7.39 16.81
N GLU A 19 -8.21 -8.67 16.91
CA GLU A 19 -7.71 -9.44 15.78
C GLU A 19 -8.81 -9.79 14.76
N GLU A 20 -8.41 -10.01 13.51
CA GLU A 20 -9.31 -10.40 12.41
C GLU A 20 -10.03 -11.74 12.71
N LYS A 21 -9.40 -12.60 13.50
CA LYS A 21 -9.92 -13.92 13.92
C LYS A 21 -10.71 -13.88 15.24
N ALA A 22 -10.94 -12.69 15.80
CA ALA A 22 -11.66 -12.56 17.06
C ALA A 22 -13.07 -13.15 16.97
N ALA A 23 -13.48 -13.84 18.04
CA ALA A 23 -14.81 -14.40 18.17
C ALA A 23 -15.85 -13.30 18.45
N ASP A 24 -17.12 -13.53 18.13
CA ASP A 24 -18.18 -12.54 18.31
C ASP A 24 -18.30 -12.04 19.77
N LYS A 25 -17.95 -12.90 20.74
CA LYS A 25 -17.87 -12.52 22.16
C LYS A 25 -16.81 -11.45 22.42
N GLU A 26 -15.67 -11.54 21.75
CA GLU A 26 -14.57 -10.58 21.86
C GLU A 26 -14.93 -9.27 21.16
N VAL A 27 -15.56 -9.33 19.98
CA VAL A 27 -16.10 -8.16 19.27
C VAL A 27 -17.05 -7.37 20.18
N LYS A 28 -18.02 -8.04 20.79
CA LYS A 28 -18.99 -7.43 21.72
C LYS A 28 -18.31 -6.86 22.96
N LYS A 29 -17.28 -7.54 23.49
CA LYS A 29 -16.52 -7.08 24.66
C LYS A 29 -15.73 -5.81 24.34
N ALA A 30 -14.99 -5.80 23.23
CA ALA A 30 -14.19 -4.67 22.79
C ALA A 30 -15.06 -3.44 22.48
N TYR A 31 -16.20 -3.65 21.81
CA TYR A 31 -17.18 -2.60 21.59
C TYR A 31 -17.63 -1.96 22.90
N ARG A 32 -18.05 -2.74 23.91
CA ARG A 32 -18.49 -2.20 25.20
C ARG A 32 -17.40 -1.36 25.87
N GLN A 33 -16.15 -1.82 25.84
CA GLN A 33 -15.03 -1.08 26.43
C GLN A 33 -14.80 0.25 25.71
N LYS A 34 -14.72 0.24 24.37
CA LYS A 34 -14.51 1.48 23.60
C LYS A 34 -15.70 2.43 23.64
N ALA A 35 -16.92 1.91 23.61
CA ALA A 35 -18.15 2.69 23.70
C ALA A 35 -18.23 3.47 25.03
N LEU A 36 -17.77 2.88 26.14
CA LEU A 36 -17.69 3.58 27.43
C LEU A 36 -16.65 4.71 27.42
N SER A 37 -15.50 4.48 26.79
CA SER A 37 -14.44 5.51 26.66
C SER A 37 -14.85 6.66 25.75
N CYS A 38 -15.59 6.36 24.67
CA CYS A 38 -16.00 7.34 23.65
C CYS A 38 -17.45 7.83 23.85
N HIS A 39 -18.08 7.56 24.99
CA HIS A 39 -19.49 7.93 25.20
C HIS A 39 -19.66 9.46 25.18
N PRO A 40 -20.62 10.02 24.41
CA PRO A 40 -20.80 11.47 24.29
C PRO A 40 -21.16 12.14 25.63
N ASP A 41 -21.90 11.45 26.50
CA ASP A 41 -22.21 11.94 27.87
C ASP A 41 -20.97 12.18 28.74
N LYS A 42 -19.93 11.35 28.56
CA LYS A 42 -18.65 11.50 29.29
C LYS A 42 -17.66 12.41 28.57
N ASN A 43 -17.93 12.73 27.30
CA ASN A 43 -17.07 13.55 26.46
C ASN A 43 -17.91 14.64 25.74
N PRO A 44 -18.65 15.48 26.47
CA PRO A 44 -19.60 16.43 25.88
C PRO A 44 -18.91 17.48 24.99
N ASP A 45 -17.64 17.81 25.27
CA ASP A 45 -16.87 18.80 24.52
C ASP A 45 -16.14 18.21 23.30
N ASN A 46 -16.24 16.89 23.08
CA ASN A 46 -15.57 16.23 21.98
C ASN A 46 -16.56 15.86 20.86
N PRO A 47 -16.69 16.66 19.80
CA PRO A 47 -17.58 16.35 18.68
C PRO A 47 -17.20 15.05 17.96
N ARG A 48 -15.94 14.61 18.05
CA ARG A 48 -15.48 13.33 17.49
C ARG A 48 -15.92 12.13 18.31
N ALA A 49 -16.31 12.30 19.57
CA ALA A 49 -16.79 11.20 20.40
C ALA A 49 -18.07 10.59 19.83
N ALA A 50 -19.00 11.43 19.37
CA ALA A 50 -20.24 10.98 18.72
C ALA A 50 -19.96 10.24 17.40
N GLU A 51 -19.03 10.75 16.58
CA GLU A 51 -18.63 10.12 15.32
C GLU A 51 -17.96 8.77 15.56
N LEU A 52 -16.99 8.71 16.47
CA LEU A 52 -16.32 7.46 16.86
C LEU A 52 -17.30 6.45 17.44
N PHE A 53 -18.23 6.89 18.29
CA PHE A 53 -19.28 6.02 18.83
C PHE A 53 -20.13 5.42 17.71
N HIS A 54 -20.54 6.25 16.74
CA HIS A 54 -21.31 5.77 15.59
C HIS A 54 -20.53 4.76 14.75
N GLN A 55 -19.25 5.02 14.46
CA GLN A 55 -18.38 4.08 13.75
C GLN A 55 -18.20 2.76 14.52
N LEU A 56 -18.05 2.82 15.85
CA LEU A 56 -17.97 1.63 16.70
C LEU A 56 -19.25 0.80 16.66
N SER A 57 -20.43 1.45 16.66
CA SER A 57 -21.72 0.76 16.57
C SER A 57 -21.88 0.07 15.22
N GLN A 58 -21.51 0.74 14.12
CA GLN A 58 -21.53 0.14 12.78
C GLN A 58 -20.56 -1.03 12.65
N ALA A 59 -19.35 -0.90 13.21
CA ALA A 59 -18.38 -1.99 13.23
C ALA A 59 -18.92 -3.20 13.99
N LEU A 60 -19.60 -2.98 15.13
CA LEU A 60 -20.27 -4.06 15.85
C LEU A 60 -21.34 -4.74 15.00
N GLU A 61 -22.21 -3.98 14.33
CA GLU A 61 -23.28 -4.51 13.49
C GLU A 61 -22.72 -5.40 12.37
N VAL A 62 -21.73 -4.91 11.64
CA VAL A 62 -21.09 -5.66 10.55
C VAL A 62 -20.34 -6.90 11.06
N LEU A 63 -19.63 -6.81 12.18
CA LEU A 63 -18.80 -7.90 12.68
C LEU A 63 -19.57 -8.94 13.50
N THR A 64 -20.81 -8.63 13.92
CA THR A 64 -21.67 -9.59 14.63
C THR A 64 -22.68 -10.29 13.73
N ASP A 65 -23.00 -9.72 12.57
CA ASP A 65 -23.75 -10.43 11.52
C ASP A 65 -22.78 -11.28 10.68
N THR A 66 -22.99 -12.59 10.66
CA THR A 66 -22.17 -13.54 9.90
C THR A 66 -22.14 -13.24 8.40
N ALA A 67 -23.29 -12.85 7.82
CA ALA A 67 -23.39 -12.53 6.39
C ALA A 67 -22.69 -11.21 6.07
N ALA A 68 -22.90 -10.19 6.91
CA ALA A 68 -22.25 -8.89 6.75
C ALA A 68 -20.72 -8.99 6.94
N ARG A 69 -20.26 -9.73 7.95
CA ARG A 69 -18.84 -9.99 8.20
C ARG A 69 -18.19 -10.71 7.03
N ALA A 70 -18.85 -11.75 6.50
CA ALA A 70 -18.35 -12.47 5.33
C ALA A 70 -18.24 -11.57 4.09
N ALA A 71 -19.22 -10.70 3.85
CA ALA A 71 -19.19 -9.74 2.74
C ALA A 71 -18.05 -8.71 2.91
N TYR A 72 -17.89 -8.17 4.11
CA TYR A 72 -16.81 -7.24 4.47
C TYR A 72 -15.43 -7.89 4.27
N ASP A 73 -15.23 -9.09 4.81
CA ASP A 73 -13.96 -9.82 4.70
C ASP A 73 -13.62 -10.17 3.24
N LYS A 74 -14.62 -10.51 2.43
CA LYS A 74 -14.45 -10.78 0.99
C LYS A 74 -13.94 -9.54 0.26
N VAL A 75 -14.57 -8.39 0.47
CA VAL A 75 -14.16 -7.12 -0.15
C VAL A 75 -12.75 -6.72 0.31
N ARG A 76 -12.46 -6.85 1.60
CA ARG A 76 -11.14 -6.54 2.17
C ARG A 76 -10.04 -7.42 1.57
N LYS A 77 -10.26 -8.73 1.48
CA LYS A 77 -9.32 -9.67 0.86
C LYS A 77 -9.10 -9.36 -0.62
N ALA A 78 -10.16 -9.09 -1.37
CA ALA A 78 -10.05 -8.73 -2.79
C ALA A 78 -9.24 -7.44 -3.00
N LYS A 79 -9.43 -6.42 -2.15
CA LYS A 79 -8.63 -5.19 -2.18
C LYS A 79 -7.15 -5.46 -1.91
N LYS A 80 -6.84 -6.27 -0.88
CA LYS A 80 -5.47 -6.65 -0.55
C LYS A 80 -4.79 -7.37 -1.72
N GLN A 81 -5.48 -8.32 -2.33
CA GLN A 81 -4.98 -9.06 -3.49
C GLN A 81 -4.77 -8.14 -4.72
N ALA A 82 -5.68 -7.20 -4.96
CA ALA A 82 -5.54 -6.23 -6.04
C ALA A 82 -4.32 -5.32 -5.81
N ALA A 83 -4.13 -4.83 -4.59
CA ALA A 83 -2.98 -4.01 -4.22
C ALA A 83 -1.65 -4.79 -4.39
N GLU A 84 -1.59 -6.03 -3.91
CA GLU A 84 -0.42 -6.90 -4.10
C GLU A 84 -0.10 -7.17 -5.58
N ARG A 85 -1.13 -7.33 -6.42
CA ARG A 85 -0.94 -7.51 -7.87
C ARG A 85 -0.36 -6.27 -8.53
N THR A 86 -0.89 -5.10 -8.20
CA THR A 86 -0.39 -3.82 -8.73
C THR A 86 1.04 -3.58 -8.27
N GLN A 87 1.34 -3.79 -6.99
CA GLN A 87 2.69 -3.68 -6.45
C GLN A 87 3.68 -4.59 -7.19
N LYS A 88 3.35 -5.87 -7.40
CA LYS A 88 4.20 -6.80 -8.15
C LYS A 88 4.43 -6.37 -9.59
N LEU A 89 3.43 -5.77 -10.24
CA LEU A 89 3.57 -5.23 -11.59
C LEU A 89 4.51 -4.03 -11.61
N ASP A 90 4.38 -3.13 -10.64
CA ASP A 90 5.22 -1.94 -10.53
C ASP A 90 6.68 -2.30 -10.20
N GLU A 91 6.90 -3.27 -9.32
CA GLU A 91 8.23 -3.83 -9.04
C GLU A 91 8.86 -4.46 -10.29
N ARG A 92 8.08 -5.24 -11.06
CA ARG A 92 8.55 -5.82 -12.33
C ARG A 92 8.90 -4.74 -13.34
N ARG A 93 8.05 -3.71 -13.49
CA ARG A 93 8.29 -2.56 -14.38
C ARG A 93 9.56 -1.80 -13.99
N LYS A 94 9.75 -1.52 -12.69
CA LYS A 94 10.95 -0.86 -12.18
C LYS A 94 12.21 -1.68 -12.46
N LYS A 95 12.16 -3.00 -12.26
CA LYS A 95 13.28 -3.89 -12.55
C LYS A 95 13.66 -3.88 -14.02
N VAL A 96 12.67 -4.00 -14.93
CA VAL A 96 12.90 -3.95 -16.38
C VAL A 96 13.51 -2.62 -16.79
N LYS A 97 12.99 -1.50 -16.26
CA LYS A 97 13.53 -0.16 -16.54
C LYS A 97 15.00 -0.03 -16.13
N LEU A 98 15.33 -0.48 -14.91
CA LEU A 98 16.71 -0.42 -14.40
C LEU A 98 17.67 -1.28 -15.22
N ASP A 99 17.23 -2.47 -15.66
CA ASP A 99 18.02 -3.36 -16.52
C ASP A 99 18.30 -2.72 -17.89
N LEU A 100 17.28 -2.09 -18.48
CA LEU A 100 17.41 -1.35 -19.74
C LEU A 100 18.41 -0.19 -19.62
N GLU A 101 18.27 0.65 -18.59
CA GLU A 101 19.16 1.79 -18.34
C GLU A 101 20.60 1.37 -18.06
N ALA A 102 20.80 0.21 -17.40
CA ALA A 102 22.13 -0.34 -17.16
C ALA A 102 22.77 -0.80 -18.48
N ARG A 103 21.99 -1.47 -19.33
CA ARG A 103 22.45 -1.97 -20.62
C ARG A 103 22.75 -0.85 -21.61
N GLU A 104 21.93 0.21 -21.63
CA GLU A 104 22.18 1.41 -22.42
C GLU A 104 23.45 2.13 -21.96
N ARG A 105 23.70 2.25 -20.66
CA ARG A 105 24.94 2.81 -20.12
C ARG A 105 26.18 1.98 -20.49
N GLN A 106 26.08 0.66 -20.39
CA GLN A 106 27.19 -0.22 -20.80
C GLN A 106 27.47 -0.12 -22.30
N ALA A 107 26.44 -0.05 -23.14
CA ALA A 107 26.62 0.11 -24.59
C ALA A 107 27.21 1.49 -24.96
N GLN A 108 26.78 2.55 -24.28
CA GLN A 108 27.36 3.89 -24.47
C GLN A 108 28.82 3.95 -24.01
N ALA A 109 29.16 3.32 -22.87
CA ALA A 109 30.54 3.27 -22.38
C ALA A 109 31.47 2.51 -23.36
N HIS A 110 31.05 1.33 -23.83
CA HIS A 110 31.83 0.60 -24.84
C HIS A 110 31.99 1.40 -26.14
N GLY A 111 30.92 2.06 -26.62
CA GLY A 111 31.01 2.91 -27.81
C GLY A 111 31.93 4.13 -27.63
N SER A 112 32.00 4.72 -26.43
CA SER A 112 32.95 5.80 -26.15
C SER A 112 34.39 5.31 -26.05
N ASP A 113 34.62 4.13 -25.45
CA ASP A 113 35.97 3.54 -25.34
C ASP A 113 36.51 3.17 -26.74
N ASP A 114 35.69 2.56 -27.60
CA ASP A 114 36.03 2.24 -29.00
C ASP A 114 36.33 3.51 -29.83
N GLU A 115 35.60 4.60 -29.61
CA GLU A 115 35.87 5.88 -30.29
C GLU A 115 37.13 6.57 -29.77
N GLU A 116 37.42 6.49 -28.47
CA GLU A 116 38.63 7.08 -27.88
C GLU A 116 39.88 6.32 -28.32
N GLU A 117 39.81 4.99 -28.40
CA GLU A 117 40.88 4.12 -28.91
C GLU A 117 41.09 4.35 -30.42
N SER A 118 40.01 4.49 -31.20
CA SER A 118 40.07 4.84 -32.63
C SER A 118 40.64 6.25 -32.88
N ARG A 119 40.36 7.23 -32.01
CA ARG A 119 40.96 8.56 -32.09
C ARG A 119 42.44 8.53 -31.71
N SER A 120 42.79 7.82 -30.65
CA SER A 120 44.17 7.70 -30.14
C SER A 120 45.09 6.99 -31.14
N THR A 121 44.61 5.90 -31.75
CA THR A 121 45.31 5.20 -32.83
C THR A 121 45.51 6.10 -34.05
N ARG A 122 44.47 6.83 -34.48
CA ARG A 122 44.58 7.80 -35.60
C ARG A 122 45.58 8.92 -35.33
N THR A 123 45.64 9.45 -34.10
CA THR A 123 46.61 10.51 -33.76
C THR A 123 48.05 10.02 -33.77
N LEU A 124 48.32 8.82 -33.27
CA LEU A 124 49.66 8.22 -33.28
C LEU A 124 50.16 7.96 -34.71
N GLU A 125 49.29 7.50 -35.60
CA GLU A 125 49.63 7.30 -37.02
C GLU A 125 50.00 8.62 -37.72
N GLN A 126 49.34 9.74 -37.36
CA GLN A 126 49.65 11.06 -37.92
C GLN A 126 50.99 11.62 -37.42
N GLU A 127 51.40 11.31 -36.18
CA GLU A 127 52.70 11.73 -35.63
C GLU A 127 53.87 10.92 -36.20
N VAL A 128 53.67 9.63 -36.52
CA VAL A 128 54.71 8.77 -37.12
C VAL A 128 54.89 9.03 -38.63
N ALA A 129 53.88 9.58 -39.30
CA ALA A 129 53.92 9.91 -40.74
C ALA A 129 54.41 11.34 -41.06
N GLY A 130 54.83 12.12 -40.05
CA GLY A 130 55.42 13.44 -40.23
C GLY A 130 56.93 13.38 -40.57
N PRO A 131 57.43 14.14 -41.57
CA PRO A 131 58.83 14.13 -42.01
C PRO A 131 59.82 14.81 -41.05
#